data_AF-A0A2G9T6S9-F1
#
_entry.id   AF-A0A2G9T6S9-F1
#
_cell.length_a   1.000
_cell.length_b   1.000
_cell.length_c   1.000
_cell.angle_alpha   90.00
_cell.angle_beta   90.00
_cell.angle_gamma   90.00
#
_symmetry.space_group_name_H-M   'P 1'
#
loop_
_entity.id
_entity.type
_entity.pdbx_description
1 polymer ?
#
loop_
_entity_poly.entity_id
_entity_poly.type
_entity_poly.pdbx_seq_one_letter_code
_entity_poly.pdbx_strand_id
1 'polypeptide(L)'
;LPVAEEYQLRKNSTTEGEWKLVPFFEWFFRLAEIVNKYLYSMWYNGLVYGFCSKEDAENLLRCVPRSVLLVRFSDIEYAKIKISVKDRNG
;
A
#
# COMPACT_ATOMS: atom_id res chain seq x y z
N LEU A 1 -6.70 -12.13 12.03
CA LEU A 1 -7.54 -11.06 11.46
C LEU A 1 -7.04 -10.78 10.04
N PRO A 2 -7.93 -10.81 9.03
CA PRO A 2 -7.59 -10.39 7.68
C PRO A 2 -7.38 -8.87 7.63
N VAL A 3 -6.44 -8.42 6.80
CA VAL A 3 -6.06 -7.00 6.67
C VAL A 3 -6.02 -6.50 5.23
N ALA A 4 -6.06 -7.41 4.26
CA ALA A 4 -6.03 -7.06 2.85
C ALA A 4 -6.84 -8.07 2.04
N GLU A 5 -7.03 -7.77 0.77
CA GLU A 5 -7.68 -8.62 -0.21
C GLU A 5 -6.80 -8.78 -1.45
N GLU A 6 -6.89 -9.95 -2.07
CA GLU A 6 -6.25 -10.29 -3.33
C GLU A 6 -7.27 -10.92 -4.27
N TYR A 7 -7.30 -10.46 -5.52
CA TYR A 7 -8.07 -11.13 -6.56
C TYR A 7 -7.26 -12.30 -7.13
N GLN A 8 -7.78 -13.51 -7.01
CA GLN A 8 -7.16 -14.72 -7.52
C GLN A 8 -7.99 -15.32 -8.64
N LEU A 9 -7.37 -15.56 -9.79
CA LEU A 9 -8.00 -16.28 -10.90
C LEU A 9 -8.31 -17.72 -10.50
N ARG A 10 -9.47 -18.23 -10.95
CA ARG A 10 -9.82 -19.64 -10.80
C ARG A 10 -8.89 -20.50 -11.66
N LYS A 11 -8.57 -21.71 -11.18
CA LYS A 11 -7.79 -22.68 -11.98
C LYS A 11 -8.50 -22.89 -13.32
N ASN A 12 -7.77 -22.68 -14.42
CA ASN A 12 -8.22 -22.76 -15.82
C ASN A 12 -9.10 -21.60 -16.33
N SER A 13 -9.15 -20.45 -15.63
CA SER A 13 -9.82 -19.25 -16.13
C SER A 13 -8.84 -18.07 -16.26
N THR A 14 -8.98 -17.30 -17.33
CA THR A 14 -8.21 -16.06 -17.57
C THR A 14 -8.99 -14.80 -17.22
N THR A 15 -10.30 -14.91 -16.99
CA THR A 15 -11.21 -13.77 -16.78
C THR A 15 -12.02 -13.87 -15.50
N GLU A 16 -12.18 -15.08 -14.94
CA GLU A 16 -12.95 -15.30 -13.72
C GLU A 16 -12.05 -15.68 -12.55
N GLY A 17 -12.38 -15.10 -11.41
CA GLY A 17 -11.62 -15.20 -10.17
C GLY A 17 -12.48 -14.77 -8.99
N GLU A 18 -11.88 -14.81 -7.81
CA GLU A 18 -12.53 -14.45 -6.56
C GLU A 18 -11.63 -13.57 -5.71
N TRP A 19 -12.24 -12.69 -4.92
CA TRP A 19 -11.55 -11.92 -3.91
C TRP A 19 -11.33 -12.79 -2.68
N LYS A 20 -10.08 -12.86 -2.21
CA LYS A 20 -9.72 -13.56 -0.98
C LYS A 20 -9.16 -12.61 0.04
N LEU A 21 -9.58 -12.81 1.28
CA LEU A 21 -9.04 -12.13 2.43
C LEU A 21 -7.66 -12.67 2.79
N VAL A 22 -6.71 -11.77 3.03
CA VAL A 22 -5.31 -12.07 3.33
C VAL A 22 -5.03 -11.79 4.80
N PRO A 23 -4.43 -12.75 5.54
CA PRO A 23 -4.07 -12.56 6.93
C PRO A 23 -2.88 -11.59 7.08
N PHE A 24 -2.81 -10.93 8.24
CA PHE A 24 -1.76 -9.95 8.55
C PHE A 24 -0.33 -10.42 8.23
N PHE A 25 0.05 -11.62 8.65
CA PHE A 25 1.43 -12.08 8.46
C PHE A 25 1.81 -12.22 6.99
N GLU A 26 0.94 -12.77 6.15
CA GLU A 26 1.20 -12.90 4.71
C GLU A 26 1.34 -11.51 4.06
N TRP A 27 0.43 -10.60 4.38
CA TRP A 27 0.48 -9.21 3.92
C TRP A 27 1.80 -8.52 4.34
N PHE A 28 2.17 -8.65 5.62
CA PHE A 28 3.36 -8.00 6.17
C PHE A 28 4.66 -8.53 5.56
N PHE A 29 4.83 -9.86 5.50
CA PHE A 29 6.04 -10.46 4.96
C PHE A 29 6.21 -10.15 3.47
N ARG A 30 5.12 -10.14 2.69
CA ARG A 30 5.22 -9.70 1.30
C ARG A 30 5.65 -8.25 1.15
N LEU A 31 5.14 -7.34 1.97
CA LEU A 31 5.60 -5.95 1.96
C LEU A 31 7.08 -5.85 2.34
N ALA A 32 7.53 -6.60 3.35
CA ALA A 32 8.93 -6.64 3.74
C ALA A 32 9.83 -7.16 2.59
N GLU A 33 9.40 -8.20 1.87
CA GLU A 33 10.09 -8.68 0.67
C GLU A 33 10.18 -7.61 -0.42
N ILE A 34 9.08 -6.89 -0.70
CA ILE A 34 9.05 -5.80 -1.68
C ILE A 34 10.00 -4.68 -1.28
N VAL A 35 9.98 -4.28 -0.01
CA VAL A 35 10.88 -3.24 0.51
C VAL A 35 12.32 -3.67 0.36
N ASN A 36 12.69 -4.85 0.84
CA ASN A 36 14.07 -5.34 0.77
C ASN A 36 14.56 -5.49 -0.66
N LYS A 37 13.69 -5.92 -1.59
CA LYS A 37 14.07 -6.18 -2.98
C LYS A 37 14.14 -4.93 -3.85
N TYR A 38 13.20 -3.98 -3.65
CA TYR A 38 13.02 -2.88 -4.59
C TYR A 38 13.08 -1.48 -3.97
N LEU A 39 12.69 -1.33 -2.70
CA LEU A 39 12.56 -0.01 -2.06
C LEU A 39 13.56 0.21 -0.93
N TYR A 40 14.57 -0.66 -0.77
CA TYR A 40 15.44 -0.67 0.41
C TYR A 40 16.09 0.70 0.64
N SER A 41 16.70 1.29 -0.40
CA SER A 41 17.33 2.61 -0.30
C SER A 41 16.31 3.70 0.07
N MET A 42 15.12 3.69 -0.55
CA MET A 42 14.09 4.69 -0.24
C MET A 42 13.55 4.54 1.18
N TRP A 43 13.32 3.31 1.62
CA TRP A 43 12.91 2.99 2.99
C TRP A 43 13.97 3.44 4.00
N TYR A 44 15.23 3.06 3.76
CA TYR A 44 16.36 3.41 4.61
C TYR A 44 16.56 4.93 4.73
N ASN A 45 16.36 5.66 3.64
CA ASN A 45 16.45 7.12 3.61
C ASN A 45 15.17 7.84 4.06
N GLY A 46 14.16 7.13 4.58
CA GLY A 46 12.91 7.73 5.09
C GLY A 46 11.98 8.31 4.02
N LEU A 47 12.15 7.95 2.75
CA LEU A 47 11.30 8.41 1.64
C LEU A 47 10.01 7.59 1.50
N VAL A 48 9.94 6.43 2.14
CA VAL A 48 8.73 5.60 2.25
C VAL A 48 8.21 5.71 3.67
N TYR A 49 6.99 6.24 3.83
CA TYR A 49 6.33 6.31 5.13
C TYR A 49 5.88 4.91 5.58
N GLY A 50 5.42 4.09 4.62
CA GLY A 50 5.06 2.69 4.89
C GLY A 50 3.72 2.56 5.59
N PHE A 51 3.73 2.30 6.89
CA PHE A 51 2.52 2.03 7.66
C PHE A 51 1.75 3.32 7.94
N CYS A 52 0.75 3.60 7.11
CA CYS A 52 -0.12 4.76 7.22
C CYS A 52 -1.49 4.41 6.67
N SER A 53 -2.52 4.57 7.50
CA SER A 53 -3.90 4.37 7.07
C SER A 53 -4.30 5.41 6.04
N LYS A 54 -5.39 5.16 5.30
CA LYS A 54 -5.96 6.18 4.42
C LYS A 54 -6.30 7.48 5.17
N GLU A 55 -6.90 7.37 6.35
CA GLU A 55 -7.32 8.52 7.17
C GLU A 55 -6.11 9.33 7.66
N ASP A 56 -5.08 8.65 8.18
CA ASP A 56 -3.85 9.31 8.62
C ASP A 56 -3.16 10.02 7.46
N ALA A 57 -3.10 9.38 6.29
CA ALA A 57 -2.51 9.98 5.09
C ALA A 57 -3.26 11.26 4.67
N GLU A 58 -4.59 11.24 4.68
CA GLU A 58 -5.40 12.42 4.37
C GLU A 58 -5.14 13.56 5.37
N ASN A 59 -5.09 13.25 6.67
CA ASN A 59 -4.84 14.22 7.72
C ASN A 59 -3.43 14.84 7.60
N LEU A 60 -2.40 14.01 7.38
CA LEU A 60 -1.02 14.46 7.17
C LEU A 60 -0.90 15.38 5.94
N LEU A 61 -1.47 14.97 4.81
CA LEU A 61 -1.38 15.72 3.56
C LEU A 61 -2.10 17.07 3.65
N ARG A 62 -3.26 17.14 4.33
CA ARG A 62 -4.01 18.39 4.54
C ARG A 62 -3.15 19.48 5.20
N CYS A 63 -2.31 19.10 6.16
CA CYS A 63 -1.42 20.01 6.89
C CYS A 63 -0.25 20.59 6.05
N VAL A 64 0.03 20.03 4.87
CA VAL A 64 1.14 20.49 4.02
C VAL A 64 0.67 21.56 3.03
N PRO A 65 1.23 22.79 3.03
CA PRO A 65 0.72 23.90 2.22
C PRO A 65 1.05 23.83 0.72
N ARG A 66 1.74 22.78 0.27
CA ARG A 66 2.21 22.59 -1.12
C ARG A 66 1.75 21.24 -1.66
N SER A 67 1.79 21.08 -2.99
CA SER A 67 1.59 19.77 -3.61
C SER A 67 2.66 18.79 -3.11
N VAL A 68 2.21 17.62 -2.69
CA VAL A 68 3.06 16.61 -2.05
C VAL A 68 2.46 15.23 -2.26
N LEU A 69 3.32 14.23 -2.23
CA LEU A 69 2.92 12.83 -2.23
C LEU A 69 3.43 12.13 -0.96
N LEU A 70 2.74 11.06 -0.60
CA LEU A 70 3.09 10.16 0.50
C LEU A 70 3.11 8.74 -0.03
N VAL A 71 4.26 8.07 0.07
CA VAL A 71 4.40 6.65 -0.29
C VAL A 71 4.08 5.80 0.94
N ARG A 72 3.03 4.98 0.84
CA ARG A 72 2.53 4.15 1.94
C ARG A 72 2.19 2.74 1.46
N PHE A 73 2.12 1.80 2.40
CA PHE A 73 1.63 0.46 2.13
C PHE A 73 0.12 0.46 1.98
N SER A 74 -0.37 -0.36 1.06
CA SER A 74 -1.79 -0.60 0.94
C SER A 74 -2.31 -1.40 2.13
N ASP A 75 -3.31 -0.86 2.80
CA ASP A 75 -4.06 -1.44 3.90
C ASP A 75 -5.37 -2.12 3.45
N ILE A 76 -5.53 -2.32 2.13
CA ILE A 76 -6.70 -2.97 1.52
C ILE A 76 -6.24 -3.95 0.44
N GLU A 77 -5.48 -3.49 -0.57
CA GLU A 77 -4.95 -4.38 -1.62
C GLU A 77 -3.66 -5.07 -1.19
N TYR A 78 -3.60 -6.39 -1.33
CA TYR A 78 -2.44 -7.19 -0.98
C TYR A 78 -1.20 -6.89 -1.84
N ALA A 79 -0.04 -6.84 -1.18
CA ALA A 79 1.27 -6.64 -1.82
C ALA A 79 1.38 -5.38 -2.71
N LYS A 80 0.61 -4.33 -2.41
CA LYS A 80 0.64 -3.04 -3.12
C LYS A 80 1.25 -1.92 -2.29
N ILE A 81 1.97 -1.05 -2.97
CA ILE A 81 2.41 0.26 -2.47
C ILE A 81 1.45 1.30 -3.06
N LYS A 82 0.86 2.14 -2.20
CA LYS A 82 0.00 3.26 -2.60
C LYS A 82 0.77 4.57 -2.56
N ILE A 83 0.40 5.47 -3.46
CA ILE A 83 0.84 6.86 -3.47
C ILE A 83 -0.38 7.71 -3.19
N SER A 84 -0.43 8.32 -2.01
CA SER A 84 -1.44 9.33 -1.69
C SER A 84 -0.89 10.69 -2.10
N VAL A 85 -1.68 11.46 -2.85
CA VAL A 85 -1.25 12.76 -3.39
C VAL A 85 -2.21 13.83 -2.91
N LYS A 86 -1.67 15.00 -2.57
CA LYS A 86 -2.43 16.24 -2.47
C LYS A 86 -1.97 17.17 -3.57
N ASP A 87 -2.91 17.65 -4.36
CA ASP A 87 -2.65 18.78 -5.25
C ASP A 87 -2.96 20.10 -4.55
N ARG A 88 -2.44 21.20 -5.08
CA ARG A 88 -2.65 22.55 -4.56
C ARG A 88 -4.13 22.94 -4.57
N ASN A 89 -4.94 22.32 -5.43
CA ASN A 89 -6.37 22.60 -5.59
C ASN A 89 -7.28 21.66 -4.76
N GLY A 90 -6.71 20.73 -3.99
CA GLY A 90 -7.45 19.67 -3.30
C GLY A 90 -7.11 18.31 -3.89
#